data_AF-A0A1V0A9F9-F1
#
_entry.id   AF-A0A1V0A9F9-F1
#
_cell.length_a   1.000
_cell.length_b   1.000
_cell.length_c   1.000
_cell.angle_alpha   90.00
_cell.angle_beta   90.00
_cell.angle_gamma   90.00
#
_symmetry.space_group_name_H-M   'P 1'
#
loop_
_entity.id
_entity.type
_entity.pdbx_description
1 polymer ?
#
loop_
_entity_poly.entity_id
_entity_poly.type
_entity_poly.pdbx_seq_one_letter_code
_entity_poly.pdbx_strand_id
1 'polypeptide(L)'
;MLEDVPRDPFADDPNDPSSAMGALDDAEPLTAAERDEAITDLADVEVFRSLLEPQGVLGLVLDCPECGEQHFFDWELLRGNLKQMIEKGQPQVHEPAFHPDPADYVSWDYARGYVDGVIDTEERR
;
A
#
# COMPACT_ATOMS: atom_id res chain seq x y z
N MET A 1 4.44 13.30 19.69
CA MET A 1 3.14 13.43 20.37
C MET A 1 2.53 12.03 20.42
N LEU A 2 2.72 11.34 21.55
CA LEU A 2 2.28 9.96 21.86
C LEU A 2 1.11 10.04 22.87
N GLU A 3 0.29 11.09 22.79
CA GLU A 3 -0.57 11.51 23.90
C GLU A 3 -2.02 11.01 23.79
N ASP A 4 -2.37 10.25 22.74
CA ASP A 4 -3.76 9.79 22.50
C ASP A 4 -3.87 8.26 22.34
N VAL A 5 -2.92 7.49 22.90
CA VAL A 5 -3.05 6.03 22.98
C VAL A 5 -3.51 5.66 24.39
N PRO A 6 -4.56 4.83 24.54
CA PRO A 6 -4.94 4.29 25.84
C PRO A 6 -3.73 3.66 26.53
N ARG A 7 -3.57 3.90 27.84
CA ARG A 7 -2.49 3.28 28.59
C ARG A 7 -2.58 1.77 28.43
N ASP A 8 -1.45 1.16 28.06
CA ASP A 8 -1.33 -0.28 27.92
C ASP A 8 -1.80 -0.96 29.21
N PRO A 9 -2.81 -1.86 29.15
CA PRO A 9 -3.31 -2.58 30.31
C PRO A 9 -2.25 -3.46 31.01
N PHE A 10 -1.14 -3.78 30.33
CA PHE A 10 -0.03 -4.58 30.86
C PHE A 10 1.17 -3.75 31.33
N ALA A 11 1.11 -2.41 31.28
CA ALA A 11 2.24 -1.52 31.59
C ALA A 11 2.87 -1.73 32.98
N ASP A 12 2.13 -2.29 33.94
CA ASP A 12 2.59 -2.55 35.31
C ASP A 12 2.74 -4.06 35.62
N ASP A 13 2.63 -4.94 34.61
CA ASP A 13 2.77 -6.39 34.79
C ASP A 13 4.25 -6.81 34.71
N PRO A 14 4.86 -7.31 35.81
CA PRO A 14 6.24 -7.79 35.79
C PRO A 14 6.47 -9.04 34.92
N ASN A 15 5.38 -9.69 34.46
CA ASN A 15 5.41 -10.79 33.50
C ASN A 15 4.81 -10.40 32.15
N ASP A 16 4.82 -9.11 31.80
CA ASP A 16 4.34 -8.63 30.50
C ASP A 16 5.03 -9.42 29.36
N PRO A 17 4.27 -10.18 28.56
CA PRO A 17 4.84 -10.96 27.47
C PRO A 17 5.49 -10.09 26.39
N SER A 18 5.06 -8.83 26.25
CA SER A 18 5.58 -7.88 25.26
C SER A 18 6.99 -7.40 25.60
N SER A 19 7.30 -7.28 26.90
CA SER A 19 8.64 -6.94 27.40
C SER A 19 9.74 -7.93 26.96
N ALA A 20 9.36 -9.17 26.61
CA ALA A 20 10.29 -10.18 26.08
C ALA A 20 10.58 -10.03 24.58
N MET A 21 9.75 -9.28 23.83
CA MET A 21 9.86 -9.14 22.37
C MET A 21 10.82 -8.03 21.90
N GLY A 22 11.41 -7.25 22.81
CA GLY A 22 12.30 -6.14 22.47
C GLY A 22 11.53 -4.93 21.89
N ALA A 23 12.19 -3.78 21.83
CA ALA A 23 11.61 -2.64 21.12
C ALA A 23 11.54 -2.97 19.62
N LEU A 24 10.39 -2.71 19.00
CA LEU A 24 10.27 -2.76 17.54
C LEU A 24 11.27 -1.76 16.97
N ASP A 25 12.18 -2.21 16.10
CA ASP A 25 13.10 -1.30 15.40
C ASP A 25 12.26 -0.26 14.65
N ASP A 26 12.50 1.02 14.92
CA ASP A 26 11.91 2.10 14.15
C ASP A 26 12.39 1.92 12.70
N ALA A 27 11.44 1.78 11.76
CA ALA A 27 11.76 1.61 10.34
C ALA A 27 12.68 2.74 9.86
N GLU A 28 13.76 2.38 9.15
CA GLU A 28 14.68 3.39 8.61
C GLU A 28 13.92 4.30 7.63
N PRO A 29 14.15 5.63 7.68
CA PRO A 29 13.52 6.53 6.74
C PRO A 29 14.01 6.25 5.31
N LEU A 30 13.10 6.36 4.34
CA LEU A 30 13.43 6.22 2.92
C LEU A 30 14.58 7.14 2.51
N THR A 31 15.47 6.60 1.70
CA THR A 31 16.42 7.39 0.94
C THR A 31 15.71 8.32 -0.05
N ALA A 32 16.41 9.33 -0.56
CA ALA A 32 15.85 10.26 -1.54
C ALA A 32 15.37 9.54 -2.82
N ALA A 33 16.11 8.51 -3.27
CA ALA A 33 15.75 7.72 -4.45
C ALA A 33 14.46 6.92 -4.22
N GLU A 34 14.35 6.19 -3.11
CA GLU A 34 13.16 5.41 -2.79
C GLU A 34 11.92 6.31 -2.60
N ARG A 35 12.12 7.52 -2.05
CA ARG A 35 11.04 8.51 -1.95
C ARG A 35 10.57 8.97 -3.33
N ASP A 36 11.49 9.26 -4.27
CA ASP A 36 11.14 9.68 -5.62
C ASP A 36 10.44 8.56 -6.41
N GLU A 37 10.85 7.31 -6.21
CA GLU A 37 10.17 6.13 -6.74
C GLU A 37 8.74 6.02 -6.18
N ALA A 38 8.55 6.11 -4.86
CA ALA A 38 7.22 6.06 -4.25
C ALA A 38 6.29 7.21 -4.71
N ILE A 39 6.83 8.40 -4.99
CA ILE A 39 6.08 9.53 -5.56
C ILE A 39 5.63 9.21 -6.99
N THR A 40 6.50 8.59 -7.77
CA THR A 40 6.19 8.18 -9.14
C THR A 40 5.11 7.10 -9.14
N ASP A 41 5.25 6.09 -8.28
CA ASP A 41 4.25 5.03 -8.10
C ASP A 41 2.89 5.59 -7.65
N LEU A 42 2.90 6.57 -6.74
CA LEU A 42 1.67 7.26 -6.32
C LEU A 42 0.99 7.97 -7.49
N ALA A 43 1.76 8.61 -8.37
CA ALA A 43 1.23 9.26 -9.57
C ALA A 43 0.63 8.25 -10.55
N ASP A 44 1.34 7.14 -10.81
CA ASP A 44 0.88 6.04 -11.66
C ASP A 44 -0.45 5.46 -11.12
N VAL A 45 -0.52 5.16 -9.82
CA VAL A 45 -1.72 4.61 -9.17
C VAL A 45 -2.93 5.54 -9.30
N GLU A 46 -2.75 6.86 -9.16
CA GLU A 46 -3.86 7.81 -9.35
C GLU A 46 -4.36 7.81 -10.81
N VAL A 47 -3.46 7.68 -11.79
CA VAL A 47 -3.84 7.54 -13.21
C VAL A 47 -4.57 6.21 -13.44
N PHE A 48 -4.02 5.10 -12.95
CA PHE A 48 -4.62 3.76 -13.08
C PHE A 48 -6.04 3.75 -12.54
N ARG A 49 -6.21 4.23 -11.30
CA ARG A 49 -7.51 4.36 -10.66
C ARG A 49 -8.48 5.17 -11.51
N SER A 50 -8.07 6.35 -11.99
CA SER A 50 -8.96 7.24 -12.75
C SER A 50 -9.55 6.60 -14.00
N LEU A 51 -8.81 5.64 -14.59
CA LEU A 51 -9.19 4.93 -15.81
C LEU A 51 -9.91 3.60 -15.54
N LEU A 52 -9.52 2.87 -14.49
CA LEU A 52 -9.96 1.50 -14.23
C LEU A 52 -11.08 1.41 -13.18
N GLU A 53 -11.12 2.29 -12.19
CA GLU A 53 -12.20 2.33 -11.18
C GLU A 53 -13.59 2.47 -11.84
N PRO A 54 -13.80 3.32 -12.87
CA PRO A 54 -15.07 3.38 -13.58
C PRO A 54 -15.44 2.12 -14.38
N GLN A 55 -14.46 1.25 -14.68
CA GLN A 55 -14.69 -0.04 -15.34
C GLN A 55 -15.03 -1.16 -14.34
N GLY A 56 -15.07 -0.87 -13.04
CA GLY A 56 -15.38 -1.82 -11.99
C GLY A 56 -14.16 -2.48 -11.34
N VAL A 57 -12.93 -2.09 -11.69
CA VAL A 57 -11.73 -2.60 -11.02
C VAL A 57 -11.58 -1.93 -9.66
N LEU A 58 -11.44 -2.73 -8.60
CA LEU A 58 -11.37 -2.26 -7.21
C LEU A 58 -9.95 -1.91 -6.75
N GLY A 59 -8.93 -2.44 -7.42
CA GLY A 59 -7.55 -2.20 -7.04
C GLY A 59 -6.53 -3.02 -7.81
N LEU A 60 -5.34 -3.17 -7.20
CA LEU A 60 -4.24 -3.95 -7.75
C LEU A 60 -4.01 -5.25 -6.97
N VAL A 61 -3.53 -6.28 -7.67
CA VAL A 61 -2.94 -7.47 -7.07
C VAL A 61 -1.43 -7.45 -7.28
N LEU A 62 -0.67 -7.69 -6.20
CA LEU A 62 0.79 -7.75 -6.20
C LEU A 62 1.26 -9.08 -5.63
N ASP A 63 2.17 -9.75 -6.32
CA ASP A 63 2.84 -10.94 -5.80
C ASP A 63 3.89 -10.53 -4.76
N CYS A 64 3.74 -10.98 -3.51
CA CYS A 64 4.68 -10.68 -2.44
C CYS A 64 5.82 -11.71 -2.42
N PRO A 65 7.09 -11.31 -2.64
CA PRO A 65 8.21 -12.25 -2.64
C PRO A 65 8.54 -12.79 -1.25
N GLU A 66 8.12 -12.11 -0.18
CA GLU A 66 8.44 -12.48 1.20
C GLU A 66 7.56 -13.62 1.72
N CYS A 67 6.26 -13.58 1.46
CA CYS A 67 5.33 -14.63 1.86
C CYS A 67 4.98 -15.61 0.73
N GLY A 68 5.23 -15.24 -0.54
CA GLY A 68 4.89 -16.05 -1.70
C GLY A 68 3.40 -16.05 -2.06
N GLU A 69 2.62 -15.12 -1.49
CA GLU A 69 1.17 -14.99 -1.72
C GLU A 69 0.84 -13.71 -2.49
N GLN A 70 -0.38 -13.66 -3.02
CA GLN A 70 -0.93 -12.48 -3.69
C GLN A 70 -1.59 -11.55 -2.69
N HIS A 71 -1.18 -10.28 -2.70
CA HIS A 71 -1.77 -9.23 -1.89
C HIS A 71 -2.68 -8.35 -2.76
N PHE A 72 -3.92 -8.20 -2.32
CA PHE A 72 -4.93 -7.40 -2.98
C PHE A 72 -5.04 -6.05 -2.29
N PHE A 73 -4.78 -4.97 -3.03
CA PHE A 73 -4.82 -3.61 -2.52
C PHE A 73 -5.89 -2.81 -3.23
N ASP A 74 -6.94 -2.45 -2.50
CA ASP A 74 -7.91 -1.46 -2.97
C ASP A 74 -7.24 -0.11 -3.23
N TRP A 75 -7.82 0.70 -4.11
CA TRP A 75 -7.25 2.00 -4.51
C TRP A 75 -6.91 2.91 -3.33
N GLU A 76 -7.80 3.04 -2.36
CA GLU A 76 -7.57 3.91 -1.19
C GLU A 76 -6.51 3.35 -0.25
N LEU A 77 -6.45 2.03 -0.12
CA LEU A 77 -5.47 1.33 0.71
C LEU A 77 -4.06 1.53 0.12
N LEU A 78 -3.87 1.24 -1.16
CA LEU A 78 -2.59 1.40 -1.85
C LEU A 78 -2.12 2.86 -1.82
N ARG A 79 -3.04 3.78 -2.09
CA ARG A 79 -2.76 5.21 -2.02
C ARG A 79 -2.33 5.66 -0.63
N GLY A 80 -3.04 5.21 0.40
CA GLY A 80 -2.71 5.52 1.79
C GLY A 80 -1.33 4.97 2.17
N ASN A 81 -1.00 3.75 1.72
CA ASN A 81 0.30 3.13 1.92
C ASN A 81 1.41 3.98 1.32
N LEU A 82 1.30 4.37 0.05
CA LEU A 82 2.32 5.16 -0.65
C LEU A 82 2.49 6.55 -0.02
N LYS A 83 1.39 7.23 0.32
CA LYS A 83 1.46 8.54 1.01
C LYS A 83 2.16 8.42 2.35
N GLN A 84 1.80 7.43 3.16
CA GLN A 84 2.43 7.24 4.47
C GLN A 84 3.90 6.84 4.33
N MET A 85 4.22 6.00 3.34
CA MET A 85 5.60 5.63 3.02
C MET A 85 6.43 6.88 2.69
N ILE A 86 5.95 7.76 1.81
CA ILE A 86 6.61 9.04 1.47
C ILE A 86 6.79 9.95 2.70
N GLU A 87 5.79 10.03 3.59
CA GLU A 87 5.82 10.93 4.74
C GLU A 87 6.66 10.40 5.91
N LYS A 88 6.51 9.11 6.23
CA LYS A 88 6.98 8.49 7.48
C LYS A 88 7.99 7.37 7.28
N GLY A 89 8.29 7.00 6.03
CA GLY A 89 9.21 5.91 5.70
C GLY A 89 8.64 4.51 5.85
N GLN A 90 7.36 4.38 6.20
CA GLN A 90 6.71 3.09 6.42
C GLN A 90 5.27 3.09 5.88
N PRO A 91 4.79 1.96 5.35
CA PRO A 91 3.38 1.82 4.98
C PRO A 91 2.50 1.82 6.24
N GLN A 92 1.23 2.20 6.07
CA GLN A 92 0.24 2.05 7.14
C GLN A 92 0.02 0.58 7.45
N VAL A 93 -0.07 0.27 8.75
CA VAL A 93 -0.59 -1.01 9.21
C VAL A 93 -2.04 -1.10 8.74
N HIS A 94 -2.33 -2.16 8.00
CA HIS A 94 -3.65 -2.46 7.50
C HIS A 94 -3.90 -3.96 7.63
N GLU A 95 -5.16 -4.31 7.81
CA GLU A 95 -5.57 -5.70 7.72
C GLU A 95 -5.70 -6.09 6.24
N PRO A 96 -5.39 -7.33 5.87
CA PRO A 96 -5.63 -7.82 4.52
C PRO A 96 -7.10 -7.71 4.13
N ALA A 97 -7.37 -7.57 2.83
CA ALA A 97 -8.74 -7.66 2.32
C ALA A 97 -9.35 -9.02 2.72
N PHE A 98 -10.58 -9.00 3.25
CA PHE A 98 -11.27 -10.22 3.66
C PHE A 98 -11.94 -10.88 2.46
N HIS A 99 -11.41 -12.04 2.02
CA HIS A 99 -11.88 -12.79 0.84
C HIS A 99 -12.06 -11.92 -0.42
N PRO A 100 -10.97 -11.31 -0.94
CA PRO A 100 -11.05 -10.57 -2.20
C PRO A 100 -11.44 -11.52 -3.34
N ASP A 101 -12.33 -11.07 -4.23
CA ASP A 101 -12.56 -11.76 -5.50
C ASP A 101 -11.41 -11.38 -6.45
N PRO A 102 -10.55 -12.32 -6.88
CA PRO A 102 -9.43 -12.00 -7.76
C PRO A 102 -9.84 -11.37 -9.10
N ALA A 103 -11.09 -11.54 -9.54
CA ALA A 103 -11.60 -10.95 -10.76
C ALA A 103 -11.80 -9.42 -10.67
N ASP A 104 -11.88 -8.87 -9.46
CA ASP A 104 -12.08 -7.44 -9.22
C ASP A 104 -10.77 -6.64 -9.20
N TYR A 105 -9.62 -7.31 -9.30
CA TYR A 105 -8.29 -6.71 -9.22
C TYR A 105 -7.46 -7.04 -10.45
N VAL A 106 -6.50 -6.17 -10.77
CA VAL A 106 -5.59 -6.36 -11.91
C VAL A 106 -4.14 -6.23 -11.48
N SER A 107 -3.23 -6.83 -12.25
CA SER A 107 -1.80 -6.63 -11.98
C SER A 107 -1.37 -5.22 -12.36
N TRP A 108 -0.23 -4.80 -11.81
CA TRP A 108 0.41 -3.54 -12.18
C TRP A 108 0.67 -3.43 -13.69
N ASP A 109 1.22 -4.49 -14.29
CA ASP A 109 1.51 -4.54 -15.72
C ASP A 109 0.26 -4.39 -16.59
N TYR A 110 -0.86 -4.99 -16.17
CA TYR A 110 -2.13 -4.81 -16.84
C TYR A 110 -2.58 -3.35 -16.78
N ALA A 111 -2.54 -2.73 -15.59
CA ALA A 111 -2.97 -1.35 -15.41
C ALA A 111 -2.15 -0.39 -16.27
N ARG A 112 -0.82 -0.54 -16.26
CA ARG A 112 0.09 0.24 -17.11
C ARG A 112 -0.23 0.06 -18.60
N GLY A 113 -0.37 -1.17 -19.07
CA GLY A 113 -0.69 -1.45 -20.47
C GLY A 113 -2.06 -0.90 -20.89
N TYR A 114 -3.05 -0.88 -19.98
CA TYR A 114 -4.35 -0.25 -20.23
C TYR A 114 -4.20 1.26 -20.44
N VAL A 115 -3.44 1.95 -19.58
CA VAL A 115 -3.17 3.39 -19.72
C VAL A 115 -2.48 3.69 -21.05
N ASP A 116 -1.44 2.93 -21.39
CA ASP A 116 -0.72 3.10 -22.66
C ASP A 116 -1.68 2.96 -23.86
N GLY A 117 -2.58 1.97 -23.82
CA GLY A 117 -3.57 1.75 -24.87
C GLY A 117 -4.62 2.87 -24.98
N VAL A 118 -5.03 3.45 -23.84
CA VAL A 118 -5.92 4.62 -23.82
C VAL A 118 -5.23 5.83 -24.44
N ILE A 119 -3.98 6.12 -24.05
CA ILE A 119 -3.20 7.23 -24.58
C ILE A 119 -3.02 7.11 -26.10
N ASP A 120 -2.56 5.96 -26.60
CA ASP A 120 -2.38 5.69 -28.04
C ASP A 120 -3.70 5.79 -28.83
N THR A 121 -4.83 5.48 -28.19
CA THR A 121 -6.14 5.63 -28.84
C THR A 121 -6.57 7.09 -28.93
N GLU A 122 -6.38 7.88 -27.87
CA GLU A 122 -6.73 9.30 -27.87
C GLU A 122 -5.78 10.15 -28.73
N GLU A 123 -4.49 9.81 -28.81
CA GLU A 123 -3.52 10.52 -29.68
C GLU A 123 -3.78 10.27 -31.18
N ARG A 124 -4.42 9.15 -31.54
CA ARG A 124 -4.78 8.83 -32.93
C ARG A 124 -6.15 9.38 -33.35
N ARG A 125 -6.87 10.05 -32.45
CA ARG A 125 -8.20 10.59 -32.68
C ARG A 125 -8.16 12.02 -33.24
#